data_AF-A0A1I2J576-F1
#
_entry.id   AF-A0A1I2J576-F1
#
_cell.length_a   1.000
_cell.length_b   1.000
_cell.length_c   1.000
_cell.angle_alpha   90.00
_cell.angle_beta   90.00
_cell.angle_gamma   90.00
#
_symmetry.space_group_name_H-M   'P 1'
#
loop_
_entity.id
_entity.type
_entity.pdbx_description
1 polymer ?
#
loop_
_entity_poly.entity_id
_entity_poly.type
_entity_poly.pdbx_seq_one_letter_code
_entity_poly.pdbx_strand_id
1 'polypeptide(L)'
;MPKHHLIERFDGRIQSAEDLASHQPLYLKDCLIDRVWVKVYLKKLEGGDLLFLVGTMSDPKHLGQAYRKRWTVETMFQPFKKRGFDIENTHFKHGDKLKKLVGLVSIGFSVCMHVGVYVDKKIEKIKEKKHGYKSYSFCRTGIDWLKDILK
;
A
#
# COMPACT_ATOMS: atom_id res chain seq x y z
N MET A 1 2.30 -8.15 -16.95
CA MET A 1 3.66 -7.67 -16.60
C MET A 1 4.62 -8.09 -17.70
N PRO A 2 5.70 -7.35 -17.98
CA PRO A 2 6.54 -7.66 -19.14
C PRO A 2 7.45 -8.82 -18.73
N LYS A 3 7.02 -10.04 -19.02
CA LYS A 3 7.76 -11.29 -18.77
C LYS A 3 9.13 -11.30 -19.46
N HIS A 4 9.30 -10.42 -20.44
CA HIS A 4 10.45 -10.30 -21.31
C HIS A 4 11.48 -9.24 -20.86
N HIS A 5 11.35 -8.62 -19.68
CA HIS A 5 12.45 -7.76 -19.22
C HIS A 5 13.72 -8.60 -19.08
N LEU A 6 14.77 -8.15 -19.75
CA LEU A 6 16.10 -8.68 -19.64
C LEU A 6 16.77 -8.03 -18.44
N ILE A 7 17.34 -8.87 -17.57
CA ILE A 7 18.11 -8.47 -16.42
C ILE A 7 19.57 -8.73 -16.78
N GLU A 8 20.32 -7.67 -17.03
CA GLU A 8 21.75 -7.74 -17.22
C GLU A 8 22.46 -7.54 -15.88
N ARG A 9 23.39 -8.43 -15.57
CA ARG A 9 24.20 -8.38 -14.34
C ARG A 9 25.58 -7.82 -14.65
N PHE A 10 26.28 -7.39 -13.60
CA PHE A 10 27.64 -6.85 -13.71
C PHE A 10 28.67 -7.84 -14.32
N ASP A 11 28.39 -9.15 -14.25
CA ASP A 11 29.21 -10.20 -14.86
C ASP A 11 28.92 -10.40 -16.37
N GLY A 12 28.09 -9.54 -16.97
CA GLY A 12 27.69 -9.59 -18.38
C GLY A 12 26.62 -10.64 -18.69
N ARG A 13 26.10 -11.37 -17.67
CA ARG A 13 25.01 -12.33 -17.88
C ARG A 13 23.70 -11.59 -18.13
N ILE A 14 23.01 -11.98 -19.19
CA ILE A 14 21.67 -11.51 -19.54
C ILE A 14 20.71 -12.66 -19.34
N GLN A 15 19.70 -12.47 -18.49
CA GLN A 15 18.69 -13.49 -18.20
C GLN A 15 17.31 -12.84 -18.14
N SER A 16 16.27 -13.59 -18.52
CA SER A 16 14.89 -13.08 -18.37
C SER A 16 14.44 -13.15 -16.92
N ALA A 17 13.49 -12.28 -16.55
CA ALA A 17 12.83 -12.36 -15.25
C ALA A 17 12.05 -13.67 -15.05
N GLU A 18 11.59 -14.33 -16.12
CA GLU A 18 10.85 -15.59 -16.02
C GLU A 18 11.77 -16.77 -15.67
N ASP A 19 12.95 -16.84 -16.31
CA ASP A 19 13.94 -17.90 -16.07
C ASP A 19 14.52 -17.83 -14.64
N LEU A 20 14.65 -16.62 -14.10
CA LEU A 20 15.19 -16.40 -12.76
C LEU A 20 14.15 -16.56 -11.64
N ALA A 21 12.86 -16.51 -11.96
CA ALA A 21 11.83 -16.49 -10.94
C ALA A 21 11.57 -17.88 -10.34
N SER A 22 11.57 -17.93 -9.01
CA SER A 22 11.14 -19.12 -8.26
C SER A 22 10.04 -18.75 -7.26
N HIS A 23 9.42 -19.76 -6.63
CA HIS A 23 8.47 -19.53 -5.54
C HIS A 23 9.15 -18.89 -4.30
N GLN A 24 10.46 -19.04 -4.15
CA GLN A 24 11.22 -18.29 -3.16
C GLN A 24 11.65 -16.93 -3.75
N PRO A 25 11.62 -15.85 -2.94
CA PRO A 25 12.01 -14.53 -3.42
C PRO A 25 13.51 -14.48 -3.73
N LEU A 26 13.83 -14.07 -4.95
CA LEU A 26 15.17 -13.76 -5.41
C LEU A 26 15.42 -12.27 -5.27
N TYR A 27 16.59 -11.91 -4.77
CA TYR A 27 17.03 -10.53 -4.60
C TYR A 27 18.28 -10.31 -5.41
N LEU A 28 18.25 -9.34 -6.32
CA LEU A 28 19.40 -9.00 -7.13
C LEU A 28 19.83 -7.57 -6.82
N LYS A 29 21.14 -7.40 -6.71
CA LYS A 29 21.79 -6.10 -6.59
C LYS A 29 22.46 -5.78 -7.92
N ASP A 30 22.59 -4.50 -8.19
CA ASP A 30 23.40 -3.99 -9.31
C ASP A 30 23.05 -4.68 -10.62
N CYS A 31 21.76 -4.60 -10.99
CA CYS A 31 21.24 -5.12 -12.25
C CYS A 31 20.91 -3.97 -13.18
N LEU A 32 21.29 -4.08 -14.45
CA LEU A 32 20.90 -3.17 -15.49
C LEU A 32 19.58 -3.67 -16.11
N ILE A 33 18.53 -2.85 -15.97
CA ILE A 33 17.22 -3.08 -16.58
C ILE A 33 16.88 -1.82 -17.35
N ASP A 34 16.58 -1.94 -18.64
CA ASP A 34 16.26 -0.82 -19.53
C ASP A 34 17.25 0.35 -19.41
N ARG A 35 18.55 0.03 -19.33
CA ARG A 35 19.67 0.97 -19.17
C ARG A 35 19.75 1.70 -17.82
N VAL A 36 18.98 1.26 -16.82
CA VAL A 36 19.02 1.82 -15.46
C VAL A 36 19.56 0.77 -14.49
N TRP A 37 20.55 1.16 -13.69
CA TRP A 37 21.07 0.33 -12.61
C TRP A 37 20.10 0.36 -11.43
N VAL A 38 19.58 -0.82 -11.10
CA VAL A 38 18.55 -0.97 -10.09
C VAL A 38 18.76 -2.24 -9.27
N LYS A 39 18.02 -2.31 -8.17
CA LYS A 39 17.91 -3.51 -7.36
C LYS A 39 16.54 -4.13 -7.58
N VAL A 40 16.52 -5.45 -7.56
CA VAL A 40 15.37 -6.25 -7.97
C VAL A 40 14.93 -7.15 -6.83
N TYR A 41 13.62 -7.21 -6.65
CA TYR A 41 12.94 -8.29 -5.95
C TYR A 41 12.09 -9.04 -6.98
N LEU A 42 12.26 -10.36 -7.06
CA LEU A 42 11.56 -11.21 -8.01
C LEU A 42 11.02 -12.45 -7.31
N LYS A 43 9.73 -12.74 -7.51
CA LYS A 43 9.08 -13.93 -6.95
C LYS A 43 7.99 -14.43 -7.87
N LYS A 44 7.89 -15.75 -8.08
CA LYS A 44 6.76 -16.40 -8.73
C LYS A 44 5.60 -16.60 -7.75
N LEU A 45 4.42 -16.09 -8.09
CA LEU A 45 3.19 -16.22 -7.33
C LEU A 45 2.54 -17.59 -7.56
N GLU A 46 1.61 -17.98 -6.70
CA GLU A 46 0.90 -19.27 -6.78
C GLU A 46 0.11 -19.42 -8.09
N GLY A 47 -0.39 -18.32 -8.65
CA GLY A 47 -1.07 -18.29 -9.95
C GLY A 47 -0.15 -18.34 -11.17
N GLY A 48 1.16 -18.54 -10.99
CA GLY A 48 2.15 -18.54 -12.07
C GLY A 48 2.63 -17.15 -12.51
N ASP A 49 1.97 -16.09 -12.05
CA ASP A 49 2.38 -14.70 -12.28
C ASP A 49 3.69 -14.34 -11.59
N LEU A 50 4.38 -13.32 -12.13
CA LEU A 50 5.61 -12.80 -11.57
C LEU A 50 5.32 -11.55 -10.74
N LEU A 51 5.82 -11.51 -9.51
CA LEU A 51 5.98 -10.29 -8.73
C LEU A 51 7.38 -9.75 -8.98
N PHE A 52 7.48 -8.80 -9.91
CA PHE A 52 8.72 -8.14 -10.28
C PHE A 52 8.73 -6.71 -9.77
N LEU A 53 9.60 -6.43 -8.79
CA LEU A 53 9.73 -5.12 -8.16
C LEU A 53 11.14 -4.58 -8.40
N VAL A 54 11.19 -3.31 -8.80
CA VAL A 54 12.42 -2.59 -9.09
C VAL A 54 12.50 -1.37 -8.17
N GLY A 55 13.67 -1.08 -7.62
CA GLY A 55 13.86 0.13 -6.82
C GLY A 55 15.30 0.40 -6.43
N THR A 56 15.51 1.50 -5.72
CA THR A 56 16.82 2.05 -5.34
C THR A 56 17.18 1.84 -3.86
N MET A 57 16.38 1.08 -3.11
CA MET A 57 16.59 0.85 -1.68
C MET A 57 17.94 0.20 -1.38
N SER A 58 18.54 0.49 -0.22
CA SER A 58 19.86 -0.05 0.14
C SER A 58 19.92 -1.57 0.09
N ASP A 59 18.89 -2.25 0.61
CA ASP A 59 18.73 -3.71 0.54
C ASP A 59 17.46 -4.10 -0.26
N PRO A 60 17.58 -4.87 -1.36
CA PRO A 60 16.44 -5.37 -2.13
C PRO A 60 15.44 -6.21 -1.30
N LYS A 61 15.86 -6.78 -0.15
CA LYS A 61 14.95 -7.51 0.74
C LYS A 61 13.79 -6.67 1.25
N HIS A 62 13.98 -5.36 1.37
CA HIS A 62 12.94 -4.45 1.84
C HIS A 62 11.92 -4.06 0.75
N LEU A 63 12.21 -4.31 -0.54
CA LEU A 63 11.31 -3.93 -1.65
C LEU A 63 9.93 -4.56 -1.51
N GLY A 64 9.87 -5.86 -1.16
CA GLY A 64 8.60 -6.55 -0.96
C GLY A 64 7.76 -5.93 0.18
N GLN A 65 8.40 -5.58 1.31
CA GLN A 65 7.72 -4.94 2.43
C GLN A 65 7.27 -3.51 2.09
N ALA A 66 8.12 -2.74 1.39
CA ALA A 66 7.79 -1.40 0.93
C ALA A 66 6.59 -1.43 -0.04
N TYR A 67 6.60 -2.36 -1.00
CA TYR A 67 5.52 -2.52 -1.96
C TYR A 67 4.19 -2.91 -1.29
N ARG A 68 4.21 -3.74 -0.24
CA ARG A 68 2.99 -4.03 0.55
C ARG A 68 2.36 -2.78 1.14
N LYS A 69 3.15 -1.78 1.55
CA LYS A 69 2.63 -0.50 2.07
C LYS A 69 1.87 0.31 1.01
N ARG A 70 2.05 0.04 -0.29
CA ARG A 70 1.27 0.67 -1.38
C ARG A 70 -0.23 0.45 -1.19
N TRP A 71 -0.63 -0.73 -0.70
CA TRP A 71 -2.03 -1.07 -0.45
C TRP A 71 -2.70 -0.13 0.56
N THR A 72 -1.92 0.50 1.47
CA THR A 72 -2.44 1.47 2.44
C THR A 72 -3.17 2.63 1.75
N VAL A 73 -2.69 3.07 0.58
CA VAL A 73 -3.35 4.14 -0.21
C VAL A 73 -4.75 3.72 -0.66
N GLU A 74 -4.92 2.48 -1.12
CA GLU A 74 -6.22 1.96 -1.54
C GLU A 74 -7.19 1.87 -0.34
N THR A 75 -6.69 1.44 0.82
CA THR A 75 -7.49 1.40 2.06
C THR A 75 -7.87 2.80 2.57
N MET A 76 -7.04 3.81 2.30
CA MET A 76 -7.30 5.21 2.66
C MET A 76 -8.41 5.84 1.81
N PHE A 77 -8.56 5.47 0.54
CA PHE A 77 -9.62 6.04 -0.29
C PHE A 77 -11.03 5.64 0.14
N GLN A 78 -11.21 4.50 0.80
CA GLN A 78 -12.53 4.08 1.28
C GLN A 78 -13.17 5.05 2.28
N PRO A 79 -12.50 5.45 3.39
CA PRO A 79 -13.06 6.42 4.33
C PRO A 79 -13.18 7.84 3.76
N PHE A 80 -12.41 8.20 2.73
CA PHE A 80 -12.60 9.49 2.04
C PHE A 80 -13.93 9.53 1.28
N LYS A 81 -14.32 8.41 0.69
CA LYS A 81 -15.57 8.25 -0.05
C LYS A 81 -16.71 7.84 0.90
N LYS A 82 -17.63 7.00 0.41
CA LYS A 82 -18.87 6.59 1.07
C LYS A 82 -18.75 5.99 2.48
N ARG A 83 -17.58 5.49 2.90
CA ARG A 83 -17.42 4.81 4.21
C ARG A 83 -16.98 5.73 5.34
N GLY A 84 -16.79 7.03 5.09
CA GLY A 84 -16.41 8.01 6.12
C GLY A 84 -16.91 9.41 5.81
N PHE A 85 -16.09 10.22 5.14
CA PHE A 85 -16.31 11.65 4.91
C PHE A 85 -17.21 11.97 3.70
N ASP A 86 -17.50 10.96 2.87
CA ASP A 86 -18.45 11.04 1.75
C ASP A 86 -18.20 12.22 0.79
N ILE A 87 -16.92 12.46 0.45
CA ILE A 87 -16.54 13.61 -0.38
C ILE A 87 -17.21 13.60 -1.76
N GLU A 88 -17.56 12.43 -2.29
CA GLU A 88 -18.19 12.28 -3.60
C GLU A 88 -19.63 12.82 -3.63
N ASN A 89 -20.32 12.85 -2.48
CA ASN A 89 -21.70 13.34 -2.37
C ASN A 89 -21.78 14.87 -2.20
N THR A 90 -20.65 15.56 -2.07
CA THR A 90 -20.62 17.02 -1.94
C THR A 90 -20.91 17.77 -3.24
N HIS A 91 -20.93 17.07 -4.39
CA HIS A 91 -21.19 17.62 -5.73
C HIS A 91 -20.31 18.83 -6.12
N PHE A 92 -19.15 19.03 -5.47
CA PHE A 92 -18.23 20.13 -5.80
C PHE A 92 -17.67 19.97 -7.22
N LYS A 93 -17.95 20.97 -8.08
CA LYS A 93 -17.46 21.01 -9.48
C LYS A 93 -16.20 21.87 -9.68
N HIS A 94 -15.79 22.65 -8.68
CA HIS A 94 -14.63 23.54 -8.77
C HIS A 94 -13.37 22.91 -8.17
N GLY A 95 -12.30 22.80 -8.96
CA GLY A 95 -11.04 22.16 -8.57
C GLY A 95 -10.39 22.77 -7.32
N ASP A 96 -10.40 24.10 -7.19
CA ASP A 96 -9.79 24.78 -6.02
C ASP A 96 -10.52 24.46 -4.72
N LYS A 97 -11.86 24.36 -4.78
CA LYS A 97 -12.67 24.01 -3.61
C LYS A 97 -12.47 22.55 -3.24
N LEU A 98 -12.37 21.66 -4.24
CA LEU A 98 -12.08 20.25 -4.01
C LEU A 98 -10.70 20.06 -3.37
N LYS A 99 -9.67 20.80 -3.82
CA LYS A 99 -8.33 20.76 -3.22
C LYS A 99 -8.36 21.12 -1.73
N LYS A 100 -9.09 22.19 -1.37
CA LYS A 100 -9.27 22.61 0.03
C LYS A 100 -10.02 21.56 0.85
N LEU A 101 -11.09 20.98 0.29
CA LEU A 101 -11.88 19.92 0.93
C LEU A 101 -11.03 18.67 1.19
N VAL A 102 -10.27 18.21 0.19
CA VAL A 102 -9.37 17.05 0.33
C VAL A 102 -8.32 17.31 1.42
N GLY A 103 -7.77 18.53 1.49
CA GLY A 103 -6.86 18.93 2.57
C GLY A 103 -7.50 18.80 3.95
N LEU A 104 -8.70 19.37 4.14
CA LEU A 104 -9.43 19.31 5.41
C LEU A 104 -9.79 17.87 5.80
N VAL A 105 -10.29 17.09 4.85
CA VAL A 105 -10.62 15.67 5.04
C VAL A 105 -9.37 14.85 5.38
N SER A 106 -8.21 15.18 4.83
CA SER A 106 -6.96 14.51 5.16
C SER A 106 -6.54 14.72 6.62
N ILE A 107 -6.73 15.93 7.13
CA ILE A 107 -6.50 16.26 8.54
C ILE A 107 -7.49 15.48 9.42
N GLY A 108 -8.79 15.54 9.10
CA GLY A 108 -9.82 14.79 9.83
C GLY A 108 -9.57 13.28 9.83
N PHE A 109 -9.16 12.73 8.68
CA PHE A 109 -8.78 11.32 8.54
C PHE A 109 -7.60 10.95 9.44
N SER A 110 -6.55 11.79 9.49
CA SER A 110 -5.39 11.56 10.36
C SER A 110 -5.82 11.47 11.83
N VAL A 111 -6.66 12.41 12.30
CA VAL A 111 -7.21 12.39 13.66
C VAL A 111 -8.01 11.10 13.91
N CYS A 112 -8.93 10.74 13.01
CA CYS A 112 -9.71 9.51 13.14
C CYS A 112 -8.83 8.26 13.17
N MET A 113 -7.78 8.21 12.36
CA MET A 113 -6.81 7.11 12.36
C MET A 113 -6.08 7.01 13.70
N HIS A 114 -5.58 8.12 14.24
CA HIS A 114 -4.88 8.15 15.53
C HIS A 114 -5.80 7.73 16.68
N VAL A 115 -7.03 8.25 16.72
CA VAL A 115 -8.03 7.86 17.71
C VAL A 115 -8.35 6.37 17.60
N GLY A 116 -8.59 5.85 16.39
CA GLY A 116 -8.87 4.43 16.20
C GLY A 116 -7.74 3.51 16.65
N VAL A 117 -6.48 3.90 16.41
CA VAL A 117 -5.31 3.18 16.94
C VAL A 117 -5.23 3.26 18.46
N TYR A 118 -5.57 4.41 19.05
CA TYR A 118 -5.62 4.57 20.50
C TYR A 118 -6.70 3.69 21.12
N VAL A 119 -7.92 3.72 20.59
CA VAL A 119 -9.05 2.89 21.04
C VAL A 119 -8.66 1.41 20.99
N ASP A 120 -8.14 0.94 19.85
CA ASP A 120 -7.71 -0.46 19.67
C ASP A 120 -6.65 -0.92 20.67
N LYS A 121 -5.76 0.00 21.10
CA LYS A 121 -4.65 -0.32 22.00
C LYS A 121 -4.97 -0.15 23.47
N LYS A 122 -5.87 0.78 23.83
CA LYS A 122 -6.02 1.27 25.22
C LYS A 122 -7.44 1.18 25.77
N ILE A 123 -8.46 1.11 24.92
CA ILE A 123 -9.86 1.11 25.36
C ILE A 123 -10.50 -0.23 25.03
N GLU A 124 -10.68 -0.53 23.74
CA GLU A 124 -11.31 -1.76 23.28
C GLU A 124 -10.59 -2.27 22.02
N LYS A 125 -10.04 -3.47 22.11
CA LYS A 125 -9.34 -4.11 20.99
C LYS A 125 -10.33 -4.46 19.89
N ILE A 126 -10.03 -4.06 18.64
CA ILE A 126 -10.89 -4.36 17.50
C ILE A 126 -10.85 -5.87 17.25
N LYS A 127 -12.02 -6.50 17.25
CA LYS A 127 -12.17 -7.96 17.03
C LYS A 127 -11.61 -8.37 15.67
N GLU A 128 -10.83 -9.43 15.65
CA GLU A 128 -10.38 -10.07 14.42
C GLU A 128 -11.41 -11.10 13.96
N LYS A 129 -11.69 -11.13 12.66
CA LYS A 129 -12.60 -12.10 12.04
C LYS A 129 -11.85 -13.37 11.64
N LYS A 130 -12.58 -14.44 11.32
CA LYS A 130 -12.03 -15.76 10.93
C LYS A 130 -11.00 -15.71 9.80
N HIS A 131 -11.09 -14.72 8.91
CA HIS A 131 -10.15 -14.49 7.81
C HIS A 131 -8.89 -13.69 8.22
N GLY A 132 -8.65 -13.46 9.51
CA GLY A 132 -7.45 -12.79 10.03
C GLY A 132 -7.43 -11.26 9.89
N TYR A 133 -8.51 -10.65 9.40
CA TYR A 133 -8.62 -9.18 9.31
C TYR A 133 -9.55 -8.64 10.41
N LYS A 134 -9.27 -7.42 10.85
CA LYS A 134 -10.10 -6.68 11.82
C LYS A 134 -11.52 -6.47 11.30
N SER A 135 -12.49 -6.49 12.22
CA SER A 135 -13.91 -6.27 11.92
C SER A 135 -14.17 -4.88 11.38
N TYR A 136 -13.48 -3.88 11.92
CA TYR A 136 -13.46 -2.50 11.46
C TYR A 136 -12.03 -2.02 11.22
N SER A 137 -11.87 -1.05 10.30
CA SER A 137 -10.59 -0.36 10.15
C SER A 137 -10.38 0.62 11.31
N PHE A 138 -9.12 0.97 11.59
CA PHE A 138 -8.80 1.97 12.60
C PHE A 138 -9.55 3.29 12.36
N CYS A 139 -9.56 3.80 11.12
CA CYS A 139 -10.30 5.02 10.79
C CYS A 139 -11.78 4.90 11.15
N ARG A 140 -12.41 3.75 10.88
CA ARG A 140 -13.84 3.57 11.16
C ARG A 140 -14.10 3.57 12.67
N THR A 141 -13.31 2.82 13.43
CA THR A 141 -13.37 2.81 14.90
C THR A 141 -13.19 4.23 15.46
N GLY A 142 -12.23 5.00 14.93
CA GLY A 142 -12.02 6.38 15.37
C GLY A 142 -13.18 7.32 15.04
N ILE A 143 -13.77 7.20 13.84
CA ILE A 143 -14.97 7.98 13.46
C ILE A 143 -16.13 7.65 14.39
N ASP A 144 -16.41 6.36 14.62
CA ASP A 144 -17.54 5.94 15.45
C ASP A 144 -17.35 6.40 16.91
N TRP A 145 -16.12 6.27 17.45
CA TRP A 145 -15.80 6.73 18.80
C TRP A 145 -15.89 8.25 18.95
N LEU A 146 -15.38 9.03 17.99
CA LEU A 146 -15.52 10.49 17.99
C LEU A 146 -16.98 10.93 17.89
N LYS A 147 -17.79 10.24 17.09
CA LYS A 147 -19.23 10.50 17.00
C LYS A 147 -19.96 10.23 18.31
N ASP A 148 -19.52 9.24 19.09
CA ASP A 148 -20.16 8.95 20.37
C ASP A 148 -19.78 9.93 21.48
N ILE A 149 -18.59 10.55 21.41
CA ILE A 149 -18.14 11.56 22.38
C ILE A 149 -18.62 12.97 22.06
N LEU A 150 -18.82 13.28 20.78
CA LEU A 150 -19.27 14.60 20.32
C LEU A 150 -20.80 14.72 20.25
N LYS A 151 -21.54 13.68 20.66
CA LYS A 151 -22.98 13.74 20.90
C LYS A 151 -23.26 14.45 22.23
#